data_AF-A0A3C1FB20-F1
#
_entry.id   AF-A0A3C1FB20-F1
#
_cell.length_a   1.000
_cell.length_b   1.000
_cell.length_c   1.000
_cell.angle_alpha   90.00
_cell.angle_beta   90.00
_cell.angle_gamma   90.00
#
_symmetry.space_group_name_H-M   'P 1'
#
loop_
_entity.id
_entity.type
_entity.pdbx_description
1 polymer ?
#
loop_
_entity_poly.entity_id
_entity_poly.type
_entity_poly.pdbx_seq_one_letter_code
_entity_poly.pdbx_strand_id
1 'polypeptide(L)'
;MTSPARQRCLRLRERLSSYIDGDLSPSERRLVAAHLRRCPCCRTMADGLRHTVDLCHKAGTASLPADVKRRARARITSLLAEEASATPARAAAGPRRKTKAAR
;
A
#
# COMPACT_ATOMS: atom_id res chain seq x y z
N MET A 1 17.49 6.17 -28.70
CA MET A 1 16.28 5.33 -28.84
C MET A 1 16.14 4.44 -27.62
N THR A 2 15.12 4.61 -26.77
CA THR A 2 15.00 3.89 -25.49
C THR A 2 14.22 2.59 -25.66
N SER A 3 14.88 1.44 -25.47
CA SER A 3 14.28 0.10 -25.61
C SER A 3 13.00 -0.07 -24.77
N PRO A 4 11.96 -0.76 -25.28
CA PRO A 4 10.70 -0.99 -24.56
C PRO A 4 10.88 -1.75 -23.23
N ALA A 5 11.92 -2.57 -23.10
CA ALA A 5 12.26 -3.21 -21.83
C ALA A 5 12.66 -2.18 -20.76
N ARG A 6 13.48 -1.20 -21.12
CA ARG A 6 13.93 -0.12 -20.21
C ARG A 6 12.76 0.73 -19.74
N GLN A 7 11.81 1.05 -20.62
CA GLN A 7 10.61 1.83 -20.25
C GLN A 7 9.73 1.09 -19.24
N ARG A 8 9.60 -0.24 -19.36
CA ARG A 8 8.85 -1.03 -18.37
C ARG A 8 9.53 -1.02 -17.00
N CYS A 9 10.86 -1.10 -16.94
CA CYS A 9 11.61 -0.99 -15.69
C CYS A 9 11.45 0.40 -15.05
N LEU A 10 11.46 1.47 -15.84
CA LEU A 10 11.23 2.84 -15.35
C LEU A 10 9.84 2.99 -14.74
N ARG A 11 8.79 2.54 -15.45
CA ARG A 11 7.41 2.56 -14.93
C ARG A 11 7.24 1.74 -13.66
N LEU A 12 7.98 0.64 -13.52
CA LEU A 12 7.97 -0.13 -12.27
C LEU A 12 8.63 0.64 -11.13
N ARG A 13 9.77 1.31 -11.39
CA ARG A 13 10.48 2.10 -10.38
C ARG A 13 9.60 3.18 -9.77
N GLU A 14 8.78 3.85 -10.58
CA GLU A 14 7.81 4.85 -10.11
C GLU A 14 6.74 4.27 -9.17
N ARG A 15 6.43 2.98 -9.29
CA ARG A 15 5.39 2.28 -8.51
C ARG A 15 5.94 1.45 -7.36
N LEU A 16 7.27 1.42 -7.19
CA LEU A 16 7.92 0.47 -6.30
C LEU A 16 7.71 0.82 -4.82
N SER A 17 7.68 2.12 -4.46
CA SER A 17 7.35 2.54 -3.09
C SER A 17 5.95 2.08 -2.73
N SER A 18 4.93 2.51 -3.48
CA SER A 18 3.53 2.11 -3.25
C SER A 18 3.32 0.59 -3.25
N TYR A 19 4.14 -0.16 -4.01
CA TYR A 19 4.10 -1.61 -3.96
C TYR A 19 4.60 -2.19 -2.63
N ILE A 20 5.68 -1.62 -2.07
CA ILE A 20 6.24 -2.01 -0.77
C ILE A 20 5.30 -1.57 0.36
N ASP A 21 4.78 -0.35 0.29
CA ASP A 21 3.87 0.23 1.28
C ASP A 21 2.48 -0.45 1.25
N GLY A 22 2.15 -1.15 0.16
CA GLY A 22 0.91 -1.89 0.02
C GLY A 22 -0.26 -1.06 -0.53
N ASP A 23 0.00 0.14 -1.02
CA ASP A 23 -0.99 1.13 -1.50
C ASP A 23 -1.42 0.93 -2.96
N LEU A 24 -0.95 -0.13 -3.62
CA LEU A 24 -1.38 -0.45 -4.98
C LEU A 24 -2.70 -1.23 -5.01
N SER A 25 -3.53 -0.91 -6.01
CA SER A 25 -4.71 -1.72 -6.32
C SER A 25 -4.33 -3.17 -6.68
N PRO A 26 -5.25 -4.14 -6.54
CA PRO A 26 -4.94 -5.54 -6.81
C PRO A 26 -4.42 -5.80 -8.23
N SER A 27 -4.92 -5.07 -9.22
CA SER A 27 -4.47 -5.16 -10.62
C SER A 27 -3.03 -4.66 -10.78
N GLU A 28 -2.71 -3.51 -10.20
CA GLU A 28 -1.37 -2.91 -10.27
C GLU A 28 -0.33 -3.77 -9.53
N ARG A 29 -0.70 -4.29 -8.36
CA ARG A 29 0.13 -5.21 -7.59
C ARG A 29 0.49 -6.46 -8.41
N ARG A 30 -0.47 -7.02 -9.15
CA ARG A 30 -0.22 -8.16 -10.05
C ARG A 30 0.76 -7.83 -11.17
N LEU A 31 0.63 -6.63 -11.78
CA LEU A 31 1.53 -6.18 -12.84
C LEU A 31 2.96 -6.01 -12.32
N VAL A 32 3.13 -5.37 -11.17
CA VAL A 32 4.44 -5.20 -10.51
C VAL A 32 5.04 -6.56 -10.17
N ALA A 33 4.28 -7.45 -9.52
CA ALA A 33 4.74 -8.79 -9.17
C ALA A 33 5.15 -9.62 -10.40
N ALA A 34 4.40 -9.52 -11.50
CA ALA A 34 4.74 -10.21 -12.75
C ALA A 34 6.06 -9.72 -13.35
N HIS A 35 6.33 -8.43 -13.28
CA HIS A 35 7.61 -7.87 -13.75
C HIS A 35 8.77 -8.30 -12.85
N LEU A 36 8.62 -8.21 -11.52
CA LEU A 36 9.66 -8.64 -10.57
C LEU A 36 10.03 -10.13 -10.75
N ARG A 37 9.06 -10.97 -11.14
CA ARG A 37 9.33 -12.37 -11.49
C ARG A 37 10.27 -12.53 -12.69
N ARG A 38 10.19 -11.62 -13.67
CA ARG A 38 10.86 -11.74 -14.98
C ARG A 38 12.11 -10.85 -15.12
N CYS A 39 12.31 -9.86 -14.25
CA CYS A 39 13.41 -8.91 -14.34
C CYS A 39 14.28 -8.97 -13.07
N PRO A 40 15.48 -9.58 -13.13
CA PRO A 40 16.42 -9.63 -12.01
C PRO A 40 16.85 -8.24 -11.52
N CYS A 41 17.14 -7.31 -12.44
CA CYS A 41 17.54 -5.93 -12.11
C CYS A 41 16.50 -5.23 -11.22
N CYS A 42 15.22 -5.31 -11.60
CA CYS A 42 14.16 -4.71 -10.80
C CYS A 42 13.89 -5.45 -9.49
N ARG A 43 14.17 -6.76 -9.43
CA ARG A 43 14.11 -7.54 -8.19
C ARG A 43 15.15 -7.06 -7.19
N THR A 44 16.41 -6.93 -7.61
CA THR A 44 17.50 -6.37 -6.78
C THR A 44 17.14 -4.98 -6.25
N MET A 45 16.57 -4.12 -7.09
CA MET A 45 16.12 -2.79 -6.66
C MET A 45 14.98 -2.85 -5.63
N ALA A 46 14.01 -3.75 -5.82
CA ALA A 46 12.92 -3.97 -4.88
C ALA A 46 13.43 -4.46 -3.51
N ASP A 47 14.36 -5.42 -3.52
CA ASP A 47 14.92 -5.98 -2.30
C ASP A 47 15.77 -4.94 -1.55
N GLY A 48 16.55 -4.12 -2.26
CA GLY A 48 17.28 -3.00 -1.67
C GLY A 48 16.36 -1.97 -1.02
N LEU A 49 15.26 -1.60 -1.68
CA LEU A 49 14.31 -0.64 -1.10
C LEU A 49 13.59 -1.21 0.13
N ARG A 50 13.18 -2.49 0.10
CA ARG A 50 12.62 -3.18 1.29
C ARG A 50 13.58 -3.16 2.46
N HIS A 51 14.85 -3.48 2.19
CA HIS A 51 15.87 -3.47 3.24
C HIS A 51 16.03 -2.08 3.88
N THR A 52 16.04 -1.02 3.06
CA THR A 52 16.07 0.36 3.58
C THR A 52 14.86 0.66 4.46
N VAL A 53 13.65 0.29 4.02
CA VAL A 53 12.41 0.47 4.80
C VAL A 53 12.48 -0.29 6.13
N ASP A 54 12.96 -1.52 6.13
CA ASP A 54 13.13 -2.32 7.35
C ASP A 54 14.13 -1.68 8.34
N LEU A 55 15.23 -1.11 7.84
CA LEU A 55 16.19 -0.38 8.67
C LEU A 55 15.56 0.87 9.29
N CYS A 56 14.80 1.64 8.52
CA CYS A 56 14.08 2.81 9.01
C CYS A 56 13.07 2.43 10.10
N HIS A 57 12.30 1.35 9.91
CA HIS A 57 11.37 0.86 10.93
C HIS A 57 12.09 0.45 12.21
N LYS A 58 13.22 -0.26 12.11
CA LYS A 58 14.01 -0.66 13.28
C LYS A 58 14.54 0.56 14.03
N ALA A 59 15.10 1.55 13.32
CA ALA A 59 15.56 2.79 13.94
C ALA A 59 14.43 3.58 14.62
N GLY A 60 13.22 3.56 14.04
CA GLY A 60 12.04 4.24 14.56
C GLY A 60 11.30 3.55 15.71
N THR A 61 11.78 2.40 16.21
CA THR A 61 11.11 1.62 17.27
C THR A 61 11.32 2.15 18.69
N ALA A 62 11.74 3.41 18.85
CA ALA A 62 11.78 4.05 20.16
C ALA A 62 10.39 3.95 20.83
N SER A 63 10.35 3.39 22.04
CA SER A 63 9.09 3.24 22.76
C SER A 63 8.50 4.63 23.03
N LEU A 64 7.30 4.89 22.50
CA LEU A 64 6.56 6.11 22.82
C LEU A 64 6.42 6.27 24.35
N PRO A 65 6.53 7.51 24.89
CA PRO A 65 6.29 7.77 26.30
C PRO A 65 4.93 7.23 26.76
N ALA A 66 4.86 6.76 28.00
CA ALA A 66 3.66 6.11 28.54
C ALA A 66 2.41 6.99 28.46
N ASP A 67 2.56 8.30 28.70
CA ASP A 67 1.46 9.28 28.56
C ASP A 67 0.92 9.34 27.13
N VAL A 68 1.80 9.40 26.12
CA VAL A 68 1.41 9.46 24.71
C VAL A 68 0.63 8.20 24.33
N LYS A 69 1.13 7.01 24.72
CA LYS A 69 0.42 5.73 24.49
C LYS A 69 -0.95 5.71 25.18
N ARG A 70 -1.04 6.19 26.42
CA ARG A 70 -2.30 6.25 27.19
C ARG A 70 -3.32 7.16 26.51
N ARG A 71 -2.93 8.39 26.15
CA ARG A 71 -3.81 9.36 25.48
C ARG A 71 -4.28 8.85 24.12
N ALA A 72 -3.39 8.26 23.33
CA ALA A 72 -3.75 7.67 22.05
C ALA A 72 -4.78 6.53 22.21
N ARG A 73 -4.56 5.61 23.15
CA ARG A 73 -5.52 4.51 23.44
C ARG A 73 -6.88 5.04 23.86
N ALA A 74 -6.92 5.99 24.79
CA ALA A 74 -8.18 6.59 25.24
C ALA A 74 -8.97 7.19 24.08
N ARG A 75 -8.30 7.91 23.16
CA ARG A 75 -8.95 8.50 22.00
C ARG A 75 -9.44 7.45 21.00
N ILE A 76 -8.64 6.42 20.72
CA ILE A 76 -9.04 5.31 19.83
C ILE A 76 -10.29 4.62 20.39
N THR A 77 -10.32 4.30 21.68
CA THR A 77 -11.49 3.67 22.33
C THR A 77 -12.74 4.54 22.19
N SER A 78 -12.62 5.85 22.41
CA SER A 78 -13.74 6.79 22.24
C SER A 78 -14.25 6.82 20.80
N LEU A 79 -13.37 6.93 19.80
CA LEU A 79 -13.76 6.93 18.39
C LEU A 79 -14.49 5.65 17.98
N LEU A 80 -14.00 4.49 18.42
CA LEU A 80 -14.63 3.20 18.13
C LEU A 80 -16.01 3.07 18.79
N ALA A 81 -16.17 3.59 20.01
CA ALA A 81 -17.46 3.61 20.70
C ALA A 81 -18.46 4.57 20.02
N GLU A 82 -17.99 5.74 19.57
CA GLU A 82 -18.79 6.71 18.80
C GLU A 82 -19.29 6.06 17.49
N GLU A 83 -18.42 5.41 16.72
CA GLU A 83 -18.80 4.68 15.49
C GLU A 83 -19.79 3.53 15.73
N ALA A 84 -19.60 2.77 16.82
CA ALA A 84 -20.51 1.69 17.20
C ALA A 84 -21.89 2.23 17.59
N SER A 85 -21.95 3.38 18.27
CA SER A 85 -23.20 4.05 18.62
C SER A 85 -23.89 4.75 17.44
N ALA A 86 -23.14 5.06 16.38
CA ALA A 86 -23.62 5.80 15.21
C ALA A 86 -24.14 4.90 14.06
N THR A 87 -24.20 3.57 14.24
CA THR A 87 -24.69 2.67 13.17
C THR A 87 -26.11 2.17 13.45
N PRO A 88 -27.08 2.61 12.62
CA PRO A 88 -27.69 1.66 11.72
C PRO A 88 -27.52 2.09 10.24
N ALA A 89 -27.24 1.10 9.38
CA ALA A 89 -27.29 1.15 7.91
C ALA A 89 -26.13 1.84 7.14
N ARG A 90 -25.00 1.14 6.96
CA ARG A 90 -24.15 1.27 5.75
C ARG A 90 -23.78 -0.07 5.11
N ALA A 91 -24.73 -1.01 5.08
CA ALA A 91 -24.62 -2.24 4.31
C ALA A 91 -25.43 -2.17 3.00
N ALA A 92 -25.22 -1.13 2.17
CA ALA A 92 -25.77 -1.10 0.80
C ALA A 92 -25.12 -0.01 -0.06
N ALA A 93 -23.88 -0.22 -0.53
CA ALA A 93 -23.33 0.54 -1.66
C ALA A 93 -22.23 -0.25 -2.36
N GLY A 94 -22.61 -1.35 -3.02
CA GLY A 94 -21.76 -2.02 -4.00
C GLY A 94 -21.70 -1.20 -5.30
N PRO A 95 -20.54 -1.11 -5.99
CA PRO A 95 -20.43 -0.29 -7.21
C PRO A 95 -21.19 -0.92 -8.38
N ARG A 96 -22.07 -0.11 -9.01
CA ARG A 96 -22.80 -0.43 -10.24
C ARG A 96 -21.81 -0.76 -11.37
N ARG A 97 -21.88 -1.97 -11.92
CA ARG A 97 -21.21 -2.33 -13.18
C ARG A 97 -21.73 -1.43 -14.30
N LYS A 98 -20.86 -0.60 -14.89
CA LYS A 98 -21.14 0.01 -16.20
C LYS A 98 -20.85 -1.04 -17.27
N THR A 99 -21.87 -1.68 -17.80
CA THR A 99 -21.77 -2.42 -19.07
C THR A 99 -21.64 -1.39 -20.20
N LYS A 100 -20.44 -1.25 -20.77
CA LYS A 100 -20.28 -0.52 -22.04
C LYS A 100 -20.45 -1.53 -23.17
N ALA A 101 -21.54 -1.36 -23.92
CA ALA A 101 -21.79 -2.03 -25.19
C ALA A 101 -20.68 -1.70 -26.21
N ALA A 102 -20.26 -2.70 -26.97
CA ALA A 102 -19.44 -2.54 -28.17
C ALA A 102 -20.27 -2.95 -29.37
N ARG A 103 -20.38 -2.03 -30.34
CA ARG A 103 -20.80 -2.24 -31.72
C ARG A 103 -19.56 -2.13 -32.59
#